data_AF-A0A0P9DAJ0-F1
#
_entry.id   AF-A0A0P9DAJ0-F1
#
_cell.length_a   1.000
_cell.length_b   1.000
_cell.length_c   1.000
_cell.angle_alpha   90.00
_cell.angle_beta   90.00
_cell.angle_gamma   90.00
#
_symmetry.space_group_name_H-M   'P 1'
#
loop_
_entity.id
_entity.type
_entity.pdbx_description
1 polymer ?
#
loop_
_entity_poly.entity_id
_entity_poly.type
_entity_poly.pdbx_seq_one_letter_code
_entity_poly.pdbx_strand_id
1 'polypeptide(L)'
;AGLLGLISHLGVRSFNVAIALPPLAPADEDWRDMPVFARIGDRGNPLTNRNDVGAMELFAAGCITADPFAVAAELRAALAPANESGGQP
;
A
#
# COMPACT_ATOMS: atom_id res chain seq x y z
N ALA A 1 9.73 -6.41 -3.28
CA ALA A 1 9.36 -5.89 -4.60
C ALA A 1 8.23 -4.84 -4.53
N GLY A 2 7.10 -5.11 -3.85
CA GLY A 2 5.96 -4.18 -3.81
C GLY A 2 6.26 -2.76 -3.29
N LEU A 3 6.89 -2.64 -2.11
CA LEU A 3 7.28 -1.32 -1.57
C LEU A 3 8.28 -0.59 -2.48
N LEU A 4 9.23 -1.31 -3.07
CA LEU A 4 10.19 -0.70 -3.99
C LEU A 4 9.48 -0.15 -5.23
N GLY A 5 8.48 -0.86 -5.78
CA GLY A 5 7.65 -0.37 -6.87
C GLY A 5 6.88 0.91 -6.51
N LEU A 6 6.30 0.96 -5.30
CA LEU A 6 5.65 2.18 -4.78
C LEU A 6 6.62 3.38 -4.75
N ILE A 7 7.86 3.16 -4.35
CA ILE A 7 8.89 4.22 -4.27
C ILE A 7 9.37 4.63 -5.66
N SER A 8 9.73 3.66 -6.52
CA SER A 8 10.40 3.94 -7.78
C SER A 8 9.47 4.32 -8.93
N HIS A 9 8.23 3.83 -8.95
CA HIS A 9 7.28 4.06 -10.05
C HIS A 9 6.15 5.03 -9.64
N LEU A 10 5.70 4.98 -8.39
CA LEU A 10 4.59 5.81 -7.90
C LEU A 10 5.04 6.98 -7.02
N GLY A 11 6.35 7.15 -6.83
CA GLY A 11 6.89 8.33 -6.17
C GLY A 11 6.61 8.41 -4.66
N VAL A 12 6.20 7.33 -4.00
CA VAL A 12 5.98 7.31 -2.54
C VAL A 12 7.28 7.68 -1.82
N ARG A 13 7.20 8.60 -0.86
CA ARG A 13 8.36 9.10 -0.08
C ARG A 13 8.19 8.97 1.42
N SER A 14 6.96 9.02 1.92
CA SER A 14 6.62 8.84 3.32
C SER A 14 5.45 7.87 3.40
N PHE A 15 5.51 6.85 4.25
CA PHE A 15 4.47 5.82 4.32
C PHE A 15 4.36 5.22 5.71
N ASN A 16 3.16 4.73 6.04
CA ASN A 16 2.91 3.88 7.20
C ASN A 16 2.68 2.44 6.74
N VAL A 17 3.00 1.49 7.62
CA VAL A 17 2.71 0.06 7.42
C VAL A 17 1.93 -0.44 8.61
N ALA A 18 0.87 -1.20 8.33
CA ALA A 18 0.13 -1.97 9.32
C ALA A 18 0.08 -3.42 8.86
N ILE A 19 0.18 -4.35 9.81
CA ILE A 19 -0.02 -5.79 9.56
C ILE A 19 -1.26 -6.19 10.34
N ALA A 20 -2.25 -6.72 9.64
CA ALA A 20 -3.44 -7.31 10.23
C ALA A 20 -3.23 -8.83 10.30
N LEU A 21 -3.45 -9.38 11.48
CA LEU A 21 -3.31 -10.79 11.81
C LEU A 21 -4.53 -11.21 12.65
N PRO A 22 -4.94 -12.48 12.58
CA PRO A 22 -5.91 -13.03 13.52
C PRO A 22 -5.48 -12.78 14.98
N PRO A 23 -6.42 -12.77 15.94
CA PRO A 23 -6.11 -12.57 17.34
C PRO A 23 -5.01 -13.52 17.83
N LEU A 24 -4.04 -12.97 18.56
CA LEU A 24 -2.95 -13.74 19.17
C LEU A 24 -3.39 -14.50 20.44
N ALA A 25 -4.46 -14.01 21.07
CA ALA A 25 -5.10 -14.61 22.22
C ALA A 25 -6.46 -15.22 21.81
N PRO A 26 -7.03 -16.14 22.61
CA PRO A 26 -8.38 -16.66 22.36
C PRO A 26 -9.38 -15.51 22.21
N ALA A 27 -10.20 -15.60 21.17
CA ALA A 27 -11.29 -14.68 20.87
C ALA A 27 -12.58 -15.49 20.70
N ASP A 28 -13.71 -14.88 21.05
CA ASP A 28 -15.01 -15.53 20.99
C ASP A 28 -15.52 -15.66 19.53
N GLU A 29 -15.03 -14.81 18.63
CA GLU A 29 -15.38 -14.84 17.22
C GLU A 29 -14.53 -15.85 16.41
N ASP A 30 -15.07 -16.30 15.29
CA ASP A 30 -14.35 -17.18 14.35
C ASP A 30 -13.50 -16.37 13.37
N TRP A 31 -12.17 -16.53 13.50
CA TRP A 31 -11.18 -15.83 12.68
C TRP A 31 -10.47 -16.75 11.66
N ARG A 32 -10.95 -17.98 11.45
CA ARG A 32 -10.25 -18.98 10.59
C ARG A 32 -10.04 -18.54 9.15
N ASP A 33 -10.96 -17.75 8.60
CA ASP A 33 -10.90 -17.25 7.23
C ASP A 33 -10.23 -15.87 7.12
N MET A 34 -9.79 -15.25 8.23
CA MET A 34 -9.09 -13.97 8.17
C MET A 34 -7.67 -14.16 7.63
N PRO A 35 -7.33 -13.57 6.46
CA PRO A 35 -5.97 -13.65 5.96
C PRO A 35 -5.04 -12.75 6.79
N VAL A 36 -3.77 -13.13 6.86
CA VAL A 36 -2.71 -12.20 7.26
C VAL A 36 -2.42 -11.29 6.07
N PHE A 37 -2.52 -9.98 6.26
CA PHE A 37 -2.18 -9.01 5.21
C PHE A 37 -1.46 -7.79 5.76
N ALA A 38 -0.61 -7.21 4.92
CA ALA A 38 0.02 -5.93 5.19
C ALA A 38 -0.67 -4.84 4.37
N ARG A 39 -0.90 -3.69 5.00
CA ARG A 39 -1.40 -2.48 4.35
C ARG A 39 -0.31 -1.41 4.40
N ILE A 40 -0.02 -0.83 3.24
CA ILE A 40 0.89 0.31 3.10
C ILE A 40 0.03 1.53 2.76
N GLY A 41 0.20 2.63 3.50
CA GLY A 41 -0.48 3.90 3.24
C GLY A 41 0.53 5.00 2.96
N ASP A 42 0.41 5.66 1.81
CA ASP A 42 1.19 6.87 1.47
C ASP A 42 0.78 8.04 2.37
N ARG A 43 1.78 8.79 2.84
CA ARG A 43 1.64 9.98 3.71
C ARG A 43 2.01 11.27 2.98
N GLY A 44 2.38 11.17 1.70
CA GLY A 44 2.74 12.30 0.86
C GLY A 44 4.12 12.87 1.17
N ASN A 45 4.26 14.20 1.03
CA ASN A 45 5.55 14.88 1.19
C ASN A 45 5.98 14.92 2.67
N PRO A 46 7.07 14.24 3.08
CA PRO A 46 7.52 14.24 4.48
C PRO A 46 7.97 15.62 5.00
N LEU A 47 8.23 16.59 4.12
CA LEU A 47 8.65 17.94 4.50
C LEU A 47 7.47 18.92 4.68
N THR A 48 6.24 18.46 4.44
CA THR A 48 5.06 19.28 4.70
C THR A 48 4.78 19.37 6.21
N ASN A 49 4.31 20.53 6.67
CA ASN A 49 3.82 20.70 8.04
C ASN A 49 2.31 20.47 8.17
N ARG A 50 1.66 20.06 7.08
CA ARG A 50 0.22 19.74 7.05
C ARG A 50 0.01 18.30 7.46
N ASN A 51 -1.05 18.05 8.22
CA ASN A 51 -1.51 16.69 8.43
C ASN A 51 -2.16 16.17 7.15
N ASP A 52 -1.99 14.89 6.88
CA ASP A 52 -2.57 14.13 5.77
C ASP A 52 -3.84 13.36 6.19
N VAL A 53 -4.25 13.51 7.46
CA VAL A 53 -5.51 13.03 8.02
C VAL A 53 -6.29 14.24 8.51
N GLY A 54 -7.53 14.40 8.04
CA GLY A 54 -8.43 15.49 8.40
C GLY A 54 -9.78 15.00 8.90
N ALA A 55 -10.76 15.92 8.94
CA ALA A 55 -12.08 15.63 9.46
C ALA A 55 -12.82 14.53 8.68
N MET A 56 -12.61 14.45 7.35
CA MET A 56 -13.26 13.42 6.53
C MET A 56 -12.77 12.03 6.92
N GLU A 57 -11.45 11.84 7.04
CA GLU A 57 -10.87 10.56 7.44
C GLU A 57 -11.23 10.18 8.88
N LEU A 58 -11.38 11.17 9.77
CA LEU A 58 -11.69 10.94 11.19
C LEU A 58 -13.18 10.67 11.45
N PHE A 59 -14.08 11.35 10.75
CA PHE A 59 -15.51 11.38 11.12
C PHE A 59 -16.47 10.89 10.03
N ALA A 60 -16.01 10.68 8.80
CA ALA A 60 -16.88 10.27 7.71
C ALA A 60 -16.42 8.94 7.07
N ALA A 61 -15.35 8.99 6.28
CA ALA A 61 -14.86 7.85 5.53
C ALA A 61 -13.42 8.07 5.06
N GLY A 62 -12.74 6.98 4.71
CA GLY A 62 -11.44 7.06 4.04
C GLY A 62 -11.56 7.72 2.67
N CYS A 63 -10.78 8.77 2.43
CA CYS A 63 -10.75 9.45 1.14
C CYS A 63 -9.85 8.72 0.13
N ILE A 64 -10.33 8.53 -1.09
CA ILE A 64 -9.58 7.96 -2.20
C ILE A 64 -9.12 9.11 -3.09
N THR A 65 -7.84 9.44 -3.04
CA THR A 65 -7.23 10.57 -3.76
C THR A 65 -6.52 10.17 -5.05
N ALA A 66 -6.39 8.87 -5.31
CA ALA A 66 -5.78 8.31 -6.52
C ALA A 66 -6.68 7.21 -7.10
N ASP A 67 -6.65 7.03 -8.43
CA ASP A 67 -7.37 5.94 -9.07
C ASP A 67 -6.77 4.58 -8.66
N PRO A 68 -7.52 3.72 -7.95
CA PRO A 68 -7.01 2.43 -7.49
C PRO A 68 -6.66 1.48 -8.64
N PHE A 69 -7.30 1.60 -9.80
CA PHE A 69 -7.00 0.76 -10.96
C PHE A 69 -5.69 1.16 -11.61
N ALA A 70 -5.42 2.46 -11.71
CA ALA A 70 -4.14 2.98 -12.18
C ALA A 70 -3.00 2.55 -11.25
N VAL A 71 -3.17 2.69 -9.93
CA VAL A 71 -2.17 2.25 -8.94
C VAL A 71 -1.90 0.76 -9.05
N ALA A 72 -2.95 -0.07 -9.21
CA ALA A 72 -2.79 -1.51 -9.37
C ALA A 72 -2.07 -1.88 -10.68
N ALA A 73 -2.33 -1.17 -11.78
CA ALA A 73 -1.65 -1.40 -13.06
C ALA A 73 -0.15 -1.10 -12.96
N GLU A 74 0.21 0.07 -12.41
CA GLU A 74 1.60 0.48 -12.20
C GLU A 74 2.36 -0.48 -11.29
N LEU A 75 1.74 -0.92 -10.19
CA LEU A 75 2.36 -1.90 -9.30
C LEU A 75 2.58 -3.25 -9.98
N ARG A 76 1.63 -3.72 -10.79
CA ARG A 76 1.81 -4.97 -11.55
C ARG A 76 2.96 -4.85 -12.55
N ALA A 77 3.06 -3.72 -13.25
CA ALA A 77 4.17 -3.46 -14.18
C ALA A 77 5.51 -3.44 -13.45
N ALA A 78 5.60 -2.75 -12.31
CA ALA A 78 6.82 -2.67 -11.50
C ALA A 78 7.24 -4.02 -10.87
N LEU A 79 6.29 -4.94 -10.70
CA LEU A 79 6.51 -6.29 -10.16
C LEU A 79 6.76 -7.33 -11.25
N ALA A 80 6.51 -7.01 -12.52
CA ALA A 80 6.78 -7.92 -13.61
C ALA A 80 8.28 -8.25 -13.63
N PRO A 81 8.66 -9.52 -13.83
CA PRO A 81 10.06 -9.87 -13.99
C PRO A 81 10.63 -9.04 -15.14
N ALA A 82 11.83 -8.50 -14.96
CA ALA A 82 12.58 -7.93 -16.08
C ALA A 82 12.74 -9.06 -17.09
N ASN A 83 12.02 -8.99 -18.22
CA ASN A 83 12.30 -9.87 -19.33
C ASN A 83 13.79 -9.73 -19.60
N GLU A 84 14.51 -10.84 -19.56
CA GLU A 84 15.91 -10.91 -19.97
C GLU A 84 15.97 -10.32 -21.37
N SER A 85 16.40 -9.07 -21.44
CA SER A 85 16.56 -8.33 -22.67
C SER A 85 17.62 -9.05 -23.46
N GLY A 86 17.16 -9.78 -24.47
CA GLY A 86 17.87 -10.22 -25.66
C GLY A 86 19.38 -10.21 -25.56
N GLY A 87 19.95 -11.38 -25.28
CA GLY A 87 21.18 -11.75 -25.97
C GLY A 87 20.87 -11.75 -27.46
N GLN A 88 21.34 -10.73 -28.16
CA GLN A 88 21.44 -10.75 -29.61
C GLN A 88 22.91 -10.43 -29.96
N PRO A 89 23.64 -11.36 -30.61
CA PRO A 89 24.93 -11.06 -31.22
C PRO A 89 24.79 -10.15 -32.44
#